data_AF-A0A853STE1-F1
#
_entry.id   AF-A0A853STE1-F1
#
_cell.length_a   1.000
_cell.length_b   1.000
_cell.length_c   1.000
_cell.angle_alpha   90.00
_cell.angle_beta   90.00
_cell.angle_gamma   90.00
#
_symmetry.space_group_name_H-M   'P 1'
#
loop_
_entity.id
_entity.type
_entity.pdbx_description
1 polymer ?
#
loop_
_entity_poly.entity_id
_entity_poly.type
_entity_poly.pdbx_seq_one_letter_code
_entity_poly.pdbx_strand_id
1 'polypeptide(L)' 'MSLIALEMPYATAMDHEWDDLLGAGGPTPGQEHVFECLLSDLQWPAVQAKLDEKKVPYKVQLPGSVEREPYNNPTW' A
#
# COMPACT_ATOMS: atom_id res chain seq x y z
N MET A 1 -11.09 -0.29 -15.29
CA MET A 1 -9.87 -0.67 -14.56
C MET A 1 -10.18 -0.49 -13.10
N SER A 2 -10.14 -1.57 -12.35
CA SER A 2 -10.29 -1.51 -10.91
C SER A 2 -8.96 -1.08 -10.30
N LEU A 3 -9.02 -0.16 -9.34
CA LEU A 3 -7.85 0.36 -8.66
C LEU A 3 -7.86 -0.15 -7.23
N ILE A 4 -6.70 -0.61 -6.79
CA ILE A 4 -6.42 -1.07 -5.44
C ILE A 4 -5.67 0.05 -4.73
N ALA A 5 -6.22 0.56 -3.63
CA ALA A 5 -5.55 1.58 -2.83
C ALA A 5 -4.78 0.91 -1.70
N LEU A 6 -3.46 1.08 -1.68
CA LEU A 6 -2.56 0.54 -0.68
C LEU A 6 -2.07 1.69 0.21
N GLU A 7 -2.17 1.50 1.52
CA GLU A 7 -1.80 2.46 2.55
C GLU A 7 -0.71 1.86 3.45
N MET A 8 0.40 2.57 3.64
CA MET A 8 1.45 2.13 4.57
C MET A 8 2.20 3.31 5.21
N PRO A 9 2.96 3.10 6.29
CA PRO A 9 3.75 4.16 6.89
C PRO A 9 4.83 4.65 5.92
N TYR A 10 4.96 5.98 5.79
CA TYR A 10 5.91 6.60 4.86
C TYR A 10 7.37 6.17 5.12
N ALA A 11 7.76 6.02 6.39
CA ALA A 11 9.09 5.53 6.74
C ALA A 11 9.35 4.11 6.17
N THR A 12 8.37 3.22 6.30
CA THR A 12 8.44 1.86 5.76
C THR A 12 8.42 1.85 4.22
N ALA A 13 7.72 2.79 3.61
CA ALA A 13 7.77 2.97 2.16
C ALA A 13 9.18 3.38 1.69
N MET A 14 9.85 4.29 2.42
CA MET A 14 11.19 4.76 2.08
C MET A 14 12.29 3.70 2.31
N ASP A 15 12.18 2.87 3.34
CA ASP A 15 13.18 1.84 3.68
C ASP A 15 13.28 0.70 2.67
N HIS A 16 12.34 0.60 1.73
CA HIS A 16 12.18 -0.57 0.88
C HIS A 16 12.33 -0.33 -0.62
N GLU A 17 12.71 0.90 -1.03
CA GLU A 17 13.01 1.31 -2.40
C GLU A 17 12.08 0.60 -3.41
N TRP A 18 10.82 1.04 -3.43
CA TRP A 18 9.76 0.37 -4.18
C TRP A 18 9.74 0.78 -5.66
N ASP A 19 10.78 0.46 -6.41
CA ASP A 19 10.91 0.76 -7.86
C ASP A 19 9.72 0.24 -8.69
N ASP A 20 9.05 -0.82 -8.22
CA ASP A 20 7.89 -1.42 -8.90
C ASP A 20 6.55 -0.71 -8.62
N LEU A 21 6.51 0.18 -7.62
CA LEU A 21 5.33 1.00 -7.32
C LEU A 21 5.29 2.24 -8.23
N LEU A 22 5.39 2.02 -9.54
CA LEU A 22 5.24 3.03 -10.58
C LEU A 22 3.84 3.67 -10.49
N GLY A 23 3.78 4.88 -9.91
CA GLY A 23 2.54 5.64 -9.70
C GLY A 23 2.13 5.84 -8.23
N ALA A 24 3.00 5.46 -7.29
CA ALA A 24 2.73 5.61 -5.87
C ALA A 24 2.61 7.08 -5.44
N GLY A 25 1.48 7.38 -4.80
CA GLY A 25 1.18 8.69 -4.27
C GLY A 25 2.18 9.12 -3.21
N GLY A 26 2.36 10.43 -3.13
CA GLY A 26 3.14 11.07 -2.07
C GLY A 26 2.38 11.04 -0.73
N PRO A 27 2.93 11.70 0.30
CA PRO A 27 2.26 11.82 1.59
C PRO A 27 0.84 12.38 1.42
N THR A 28 -0.14 11.71 2.04
CA THR A 28 -1.53 12.17 2.01
C THR A 28 -1.70 13.43 2.89
N PRO A 29 -2.19 14.56 2.36
CA PRO A 29 -2.38 15.77 3.15
C PRO A 29 -3.37 15.55 4.30
N GLY A 30 -2.95 15.86 5.53
CA GLY A 30 -3.77 15.66 6.74
C GLY A 30 -3.61 14.28 7.40
N GLN A 31 -2.86 13.36 6.79
CA GLN A 31 -2.41 12.11 7.41
C GLN A 31 -0.88 12.11 7.41
N GLU A 32 -0.31 12.75 8.44
CA GLU A 32 1.14 12.74 8.64
C GLU A 32 1.60 11.27 8.68
N HIS A 33 2.54 10.91 7.79
CA HIS A 33 3.20 9.60 7.70
C HIS A 33 2.47 8.48 6.99
N VAL A 34 1.45 8.76 6.17
CA VAL A 34 0.81 7.74 5.33
C VAL A 34 1.21 7.89 3.86
N PHE A 35 1.68 6.78 3.28
CA PHE A 35 1.97 6.62 1.85
C PHE A 35 0.81 5.86 1.21
N GLU A 36 0.19 6.47 0.19
CA GLU A 36 -0.93 5.86 -0.54
C GLU A 36 -0.53 5.53 -1.98
N CYS A 37 -0.82 4.32 -2.43
CA CYS A 37 -0.45 3.83 -3.75
C CYS A 37 -1.67 3.27 -4.47
N LEU A 38 -1.90 3.67 -5.73
CA LEU A 38 -2.94 3.09 -6.57
C LEU A 38 -2.33 2.02 -7.49
N LEU A 39 -2.81 0.79 -7.36
CA LEU A 39 -2.33 -0.36 -8.10
C LEU A 39 -3.42 -0.93 -9.00
N SER A 40 -3.02 -1.47 -10.14
CA SER A 40 -3.91 -2.29 -10.95
C SER A 40 -4.00 -3.72 -10.39
N ASP A 41 -5.09 -4.42 -10.71
CA ASP A 41 -5.28 -5.85 -10.34
C ASP A 41 -4.13 -6.75 -10.83
N LEU A 42 -3.45 -6.36 -11.91
CA LEU A 42 -2.31 -7.10 -12.47
C LEU A 42 -1.02 -6.90 -11.65
N GLN A 43 -0.84 -5.73 -11.05
CA GLN A 43 0.34 -5.42 -10.23
C GLN A 43 0.19 -5.92 -8.79
N TRP A 44 -1.05 -6.00 -8.29
CA TRP A 44 -1.33 -6.32 -6.90
C TRP A 44 -0.72 -7.63 -6.39
N PRO A 45 -0.82 -8.79 -7.08
CA PRO A 45 -0.27 -10.04 -6.56
C PRO A 45 1.25 -9.98 -6.32
N ALA A 46 1.98 -9.29 -7.21
CA ALA A 46 3.41 -9.13 -7.09
C ALA A 46 3.79 -8.20 -5.93
N VAL A 47 3.04 -7.11 -5.74
CA VAL A 47 3.24 -6.17 -4.63
C VAL A 47 2.90 -6.83 -3.30
N GLN A 48 1.76 -7.53 -3.21
CA GLN A 48 1.33 -8.24 -2.01
C GLN A 48 2.37 -9.26 -1.55
N ALA A 49 2.89 -10.10 -2.47
CA ALA A 49 3.90 -11.09 -2.15
C ALA A 49 5.17 -10.45 -1.55
N LYS A 50 5.61 -9.30 -2.07
CA LYS A 50 6.77 -8.57 -1.53
C LYS A 50 6.50 -7.98 -0.15
N LEU A 51 5.31 -7.41 0.06
CA LEU A 51 4.91 -6.86 1.36
C LEU A 51 4.86 -7.96 2.43
N ASP A 52 4.32 -9.12 2.07
CA ASP A 52 4.22 -10.28 2.97
C ASP A 52 5.59 -10.91 3.25
N GLU A 53 6.46 -11.03 2.24
CA GLU A 53 7.85 -11.49 2.41
C GLU A 53 8.62 -10.59 3.39
N LYS A 54 8.51 -9.27 3.21
CA LYS A 54 9.16 -8.28 4.07
C LYS A 54 8.41 -8.05 5.39
N LYS A 55 7.25 -8.68 5.59
CA LYS A 55 6.34 -8.47 6.72
C LYS A 55 6.03 -6.99 6.97
N VAL A 56 5.90 -6.24 5.89
CA VAL A 56 5.56 -4.82 5.93
C VAL A 56 4.11 -4.70 6.37
N PRO A 57 3.81 -3.93 7.43
CA PRO A 57 2.43 -3.66 7.80
C PRO A 57 1.81 -2.68 6.77
N TYR A 58 0.59 -2.97 6.32
CA TYR A 58 -0.13 -2.12 5.36
C TYR A 58 -1.65 -2.26 5.54
N LYS A 59 -2.43 -1.32 5.01
CA LYS A 59 -3.86 -1.47 4.78
C LYS A 59 -4.14 -1.43 3.28
N VAL A 60 -5.12 -2.18 2.80
CA VAL A 60 -5.47 -2.19 1.38
C VAL A 60 -6.97 -2.10 1.17
N GLN A 61 -7.40 -1.31 0.21
CA GLN A 61 -8.77 -1.28 -0.29
C GLN A 61 -8.81 -1.99 -1.64
N LEU A 62 -9.42 -3.18 -1.66
CA LEU A 62 -9.65 -3.95 -2.86
C LEU A 62 -10.82 -3.39 -3.68
N PRO A 63 -10.92 -3.73 -4.97
CA PRO A 63 -12.02 -3.27 -5.80
C PRO A 63 -13.35 -3.84 -5.31
N GLY A 64 -14.32 -2.97 -5.09
CA GLY A 64 -15.63 -3.35 -4.55
C GLY A 64 -15.69 -3.31 -3.02
N SER A 65 -14.57 -3.10 -2.32
CA SER A 65 -14.55 -2.80 -0.90
C SER A 65 -14.59 -1.30 -0.67
N VAL A 66 -15.40 -0.87 0.31
CA VAL A 66 -15.50 0.54 0.73
C VAL A 66 -14.49 0.83 1.85
N GLU A 67 -14.06 -0.20 2.56
CA GLU A 67 -13.13 -0.11 3.70
C GLU A 67 -11.73 -0.59 3.32
N ARG A 68 -10.72 -0.04 4.01
CA ARG A 68 -9.33 -0.49 3.95
C ARG A 68 -9.13 -1.61 4.96
N GLU A 69 -8.73 -2.78 4.50
CA GLU A 69 -8.48 -3.95 5.34
C GLU A 69 -7.02 -3.98 5.83
N PRO A 70 -6.77 -4.25 7.11
CA PRO A 70 -5.43 -4.31 7.68
C PRO A 70 -4.71 -5.63 7.41
N TYR A 71 -3.43 -5.58 7.06
CA TYR A 71 -2.56 -6.74 6.82
C TYR A 71 -1.19 -6.59 7.48
N ASN A 72 -0.60 -7.72 7.87
CA ASN A 72 0.67 -7.78 8.60
C ASN A 72 0.67 -6.96 9.92
N ASN A 73 -0.49 -6.91 10.58
CA ASN A 73 -0.72 -6.27 11.88
C ASN A 73 -0.39 -4.76 11.91
N PRO A 74 -1.07 -3.95 11.10
CA PRO A 74 -0.90 -2.50 11.13
C PRO A 74 -1.58 -1.92 12.38
N THR A 75 -0.91 -1.01 13.09
CA THR A 75 -1.37 -0.47 14.38
C THR A 75 -1.86 0.97 14.32
N TRP A 76 -2.11 1.51 13.12
CA TRP A 76 -2.51 2.90 12.87
C TRP A 76 -3.93 3.00 12.33
#